data_AF-A0A8K0JW00-F1
#
_entry.id   AF-A0A8K0JW00-F1
#
_cell.length_a   1.000
_cell.length_b   1.000
_cell.length_c   1.000
_cell.angle_alpha   90.00
_cell.angle_beta   90.00
_cell.angle_gamma   90.00
#
_symmetry.space_group_name_H-M   'P 1'
#
loop_
_entity.id
_entity.type
_entity.pdbx_description
1 polymer ?
#
loop_
_entity_poly.entity_id
_entity_poly.type
_entity_poly.pdbx_seq_one_letter_code
_entity_poly.pdbx_strand_id
1 'polypeptide(L)'
;MFLPTDSKLFFKTVRKELKLLRNSLPPGIWVKGFEDRMDLYSVMICGPEKTPYEDGLYFFDFQLSADYPKAPPVCHYISYCSDRLNPNLYEDGKVCVSLLGTWSGKGTEVWTSNSTLLQVIVSIQGLILVSEPYFNEAGYEKQKGTQQGKENSRMYNEMVVLKQVQSLTKIILTPPPIFKEEIFEHFRLHAYKLINRLETWLQISERYNNTHPLSPTTPTSFRELHGEAISSAINVHLPEFPLIPASKGFCLTLRKTLVSFREVLSSLGILDNTTEGKLDGVFKESEATQQQQGAVKDATSS
;
A
#
# COMPACT_ATOMS: atom_id res chain seq x y z
N MET A 1 3.81 11.31 -34.39
CA MET A 1 5.20 10.97 -34.03
C MET A 1 5.65 11.99 -33.00
N PHE A 2 6.15 11.56 -31.84
CA PHE A 2 6.65 12.48 -30.81
C PHE A 2 7.89 13.21 -31.32
N LEU A 3 7.95 14.54 -31.14
CA LEU A 3 9.09 15.37 -31.56
C LEU A 3 9.44 16.35 -30.43
N PRO A 4 10.63 16.23 -29.82
CA PRO A 4 11.08 17.18 -28.82
C PRO A 4 11.35 18.57 -29.43
N THR A 5 10.97 19.62 -28.70
CA THR A 5 11.23 21.02 -29.08
C THR A 5 12.73 21.31 -29.21
N ASP A 6 13.56 20.70 -28.36
CA ASP A 6 15.02 20.70 -28.46
C ASP A 6 15.55 19.26 -28.40
N SER A 7 15.70 18.64 -29.57
CA SER A 7 16.14 17.24 -29.69
C SER A 7 17.51 16.99 -29.06
N LYS A 8 18.47 17.92 -29.19
CA LYS A 8 19.83 17.72 -28.67
C LYS A 8 19.82 17.73 -27.15
N LEU A 9 19.10 18.67 -26.54
CA LEU A 9 18.93 18.73 -25.09
C LEU A 9 18.15 17.50 -24.59
N PHE A 10 17.04 17.16 -25.23
CA PHE A 10 16.19 16.02 -24.88
C PHE A 10 17.01 14.72 -24.81
N PHE A 11 17.68 14.33 -25.89
CA PHE A 11 18.45 13.09 -25.92
C PHE A 11 19.63 13.09 -24.93
N LYS A 12 20.25 14.26 -24.70
CA LYS A 12 21.30 14.39 -23.68
C LYS A 12 20.73 14.15 -22.28
N THR A 13 19.55 14.69 -21.98
CA THR A 13 18.90 14.52 -20.68
C THR A 13 18.38 13.10 -20.49
N VAL A 14 17.71 12.51 -21.48
CA VAL A 14 17.24 11.11 -21.42
C VAL A 14 18.37 10.14 -21.13
N ARG A 15 19.55 10.31 -21.77
CA ARG A 15 20.71 9.46 -21.43
C ARG A 15 21.15 9.59 -19.96
N LYS A 16 21.03 10.78 -19.37
CA LYS A 16 21.30 10.98 -17.94
C LYS A 16 20.23 10.33 -17.07
N GLU A 17 18.95 10.47 -17.42
CA GLU A 17 17.83 9.81 -16.72
C GLU A 17 18.02 8.29 -16.72
N LEU A 18 18.26 7.69 -17.89
CA LEU A 18 18.49 6.24 -18.01
C LEU A 18 19.66 5.77 -17.13
N LYS A 19 20.76 6.52 -17.11
CA LYS A 19 21.89 6.21 -16.23
C LYS A 19 21.52 6.33 -14.75
N LEU A 20 20.74 7.33 -14.37
CA LEU A 20 20.31 7.55 -13.00
C LEU A 20 19.35 6.44 -12.54
N LEU A 21 18.31 6.16 -13.33
CA LEU A 21 17.33 5.12 -13.03
C LEU A 21 17.98 3.74 -12.94
N ARG A 22 18.91 3.39 -13.84
CA ARG A 22 19.61 2.09 -13.79
C ARG A 22 20.41 1.86 -12.51
N ASN A 23 20.94 2.92 -11.89
CA ASN A 23 21.92 2.80 -10.81
C ASN A 23 21.40 3.25 -9.43
N SER A 24 20.22 3.89 -9.36
CA SER A 24 19.79 4.61 -8.15
C SER A 24 18.32 4.41 -7.81
N LEU A 25 17.64 3.45 -8.44
CA LEU A 25 16.28 3.08 -8.03
C LEU A 25 16.30 2.49 -6.61
N PRO A 26 15.44 2.99 -5.71
CA PRO A 26 15.21 2.33 -4.42
C PRO A 26 14.66 0.92 -4.60
N PRO A 27 14.83 0.04 -3.58
CA PRO A 27 14.18 -1.27 -3.56
C PRO A 27 12.66 -1.15 -3.73
N GLY A 28 12.07 -2.14 -4.40
CA GLY A 28 10.63 -2.20 -4.65
C GLY A 28 10.14 -1.23 -5.72
N ILE A 29 11.02 -0.68 -6.57
CA ILE A 29 10.63 0.13 -7.73
C ILE A 29 11.19 -0.50 -9.00
N TRP A 30 10.33 -0.70 -9.99
CA TRP A 30 10.67 -1.17 -11.32
C TRP A 30 10.33 -0.10 -12.34
N VAL A 31 11.24 0.14 -13.29
CA VAL A 31 11.05 1.08 -14.39
C VAL A 31 11.38 0.39 -15.70
N LYS A 32 10.45 0.43 -16.65
CA LYS A 32 10.61 -0.13 -18.00
C LYS A 32 10.40 0.98 -19.04
N GLY A 33 11.39 1.17 -19.91
CA GLY A 33 11.28 2.04 -21.08
C GLY A 33 10.92 1.25 -22.34
N PHE A 34 10.61 1.96 -23.42
CA PHE A 34 10.21 1.36 -24.70
C PHE A 34 11.27 1.63 -25.77
N GLU A 35 11.64 0.60 -26.54
CA GLU A 35 12.72 0.66 -27.53
C GLU A 35 12.48 1.70 -28.63
N ASP A 36 11.22 1.85 -29.04
CA ASP A 36 10.76 2.75 -30.10
C ASP A 36 10.25 4.11 -29.57
N ARG A 37 10.10 4.25 -28.25
CA ARG A 37 9.54 5.44 -27.57
C ARG A 37 10.33 5.80 -26.32
N MET A 38 11.46 6.48 -26.51
CA MET A 38 12.33 6.96 -25.42
C MET A 38 11.69 8.03 -24.51
N ASP A 39 10.54 8.59 -24.91
CA ASP A 39 9.74 9.49 -24.09
C ASP A 39 8.77 8.76 -23.16
N LEU A 40 8.58 7.44 -23.30
CA LEU A 40 7.64 6.66 -22.49
C LEU A 40 8.35 5.77 -21.48
N TYR A 41 7.77 5.68 -20.29
CA TYR A 41 8.19 4.78 -19.22
C TYR A 41 6.97 4.23 -18.50
N SER A 42 6.97 2.94 -18.21
CA SER A 42 6.06 2.35 -17.23
C SER A 42 6.82 2.09 -15.94
N VAL A 43 6.17 2.35 -14.81
CA VAL A 43 6.74 2.23 -13.47
C VAL A 43 5.81 1.41 -12.60
N MET A 44 6.38 0.45 -11.87
CA MET A 44 5.70 -0.28 -10.80
C MET A 44 6.38 0.06 -9.48
N ILE A 45 5.60 0.39 -8.46
CA ILE A 45 6.07 0.69 -7.11
C ILE A 45 5.41 -0.31 -6.15
N CYS A 46 6.21 -1.05 -5.40
CA CYS A 46 5.78 -1.79 -4.24
C CYS A 46 5.57 -0.80 -3.08
N GLY A 47 4.43 -0.92 -2.40
CA GLY A 47 4.09 -0.05 -1.30
C GLY A 47 5.09 -0.16 -0.13
N PRO A 48 5.49 0.97 0.47
CA PRO A 48 6.47 0.96 1.56
C PRO A 48 5.98 0.15 2.76
N GLU A 49 6.92 -0.50 3.45
CA GLU A 49 6.66 -1.11 4.75
C GLU A 49 6.13 -0.07 5.74
N LYS A 50 5.37 -0.53 6.75
CA LYS A 50 4.83 0.32 7.83
C LYS A 50 3.78 1.31 7.35
N THR A 51 3.17 1.04 6.21
CA THR A 51 2.06 1.81 5.64
C THR A 51 0.91 0.87 5.31
N PRO A 52 -0.34 1.35 5.18
CA PRO A 52 -1.44 0.53 4.68
C PRO A 52 -1.22 0.07 3.22
N TYR A 53 -0.16 0.52 2.56
CA TYR A 53 0.21 0.17 1.20
C TYR A 53 1.19 -1.02 1.11
N GLU A 54 1.77 -1.47 2.24
CA GLU A 54 2.79 -2.52 2.31
C GLU A 54 2.38 -3.79 1.54
N ASP A 55 3.32 -4.32 0.74
CA ASP A 55 3.16 -5.44 -0.21
C ASP A 55 2.13 -5.22 -1.35
N GLY A 56 1.50 -4.05 -1.43
CA GLY A 56 0.68 -3.62 -2.56
C GLY A 56 1.52 -3.25 -3.78
N LEU A 57 0.96 -3.35 -4.98
CA LEU A 57 1.60 -2.97 -6.25
C LEU A 57 0.85 -1.82 -6.92
N TYR A 58 1.56 -0.75 -7.27
CA TYR A 58 1.00 0.48 -7.85
C TYR A 58 1.70 0.81 -9.17
N PHE A 59 0.92 1.15 -10.19
CA PHE A 59 1.41 1.29 -11.56
C PHE A 59 1.24 2.71 -12.08
N PHE A 60 2.26 3.21 -12.76
CA PHE A 60 2.29 4.57 -13.30
C PHE A 60 2.91 4.57 -14.69
N ASP A 61 2.28 5.26 -15.62
CA ASP A 61 2.88 5.58 -16.91
C ASP A 61 3.37 7.02 -16.91
N PHE A 62 4.57 7.23 -17.45
CA PHE A 62 5.18 8.53 -17.63
C PHE A 62 5.43 8.81 -19.10
N GLN A 63 5.11 10.03 -19.52
CA GLN A 63 5.51 10.58 -20.80
C GLN A 63 6.34 11.84 -20.60
N LEU A 64 7.58 11.84 -21.06
CA LEU A 64 8.40 13.04 -21.15
C LEU A 64 7.75 13.98 -22.17
N SER A 65 7.49 15.22 -21.76
CA SER A 65 6.88 16.23 -22.65
C SER A 65 7.83 16.64 -23.78
N ALA A 66 7.29 17.26 -24.83
CA ALA A 66 8.11 17.78 -25.94
C ALA A 66 9.14 18.82 -25.47
N ASP A 67 8.84 19.54 -24.39
CA ASP A 67 9.71 20.54 -23.78
C ASP A 67 10.63 19.97 -22.68
N TYR A 68 10.64 18.66 -22.44
CA TYR A 68 11.47 18.05 -21.40
C TYR A 68 12.97 18.34 -21.62
N PRO A 69 13.72 18.73 -20.57
CA PRO A 69 13.33 18.85 -19.16
C PRO A 69 12.84 20.23 -18.72
N LYS A 70 12.57 21.17 -19.63
CA LYS A 70 12.04 22.51 -19.25
C LYS A 70 10.67 22.41 -18.61
N ALA A 71 9.84 21.47 -19.07
CA ALA A 71 8.56 21.13 -18.48
C ALA A 71 8.62 19.72 -17.84
N PRO A 72 7.77 19.45 -16.82
CA PRO A 72 7.71 18.13 -16.19
C PRO A 72 7.23 17.04 -17.15
N PRO A 73 7.44 15.76 -16.82
CA PRO A 73 6.75 14.68 -17.49
C PRO A 73 5.26 14.70 -17.14
N VAL A 74 4.43 14.12 -18.00
CA VAL A 74 3.06 13.73 -17.66
C VAL A 74 3.13 12.39 -16.94
N CYS A 75 2.37 12.23 -15.85
CA CYS A 75 2.25 11.00 -15.09
C CYS A 75 0.79 10.57 -15.02
N HIS A 76 0.53 9.29 -15.24
CA HIS A 76 -0.79 8.68 -15.18
C HIS A 76 -0.76 7.46 -14.26
N TYR A 77 -1.57 7.46 -13.21
CA TYR A 77 -1.77 6.31 -12.31
C TYR A 77 -2.76 5.32 -12.93
N ILE A 78 -2.37 4.05 -13.01
CA ILE A 78 -3.23 2.99 -13.51
C ILE A 78 -3.96 2.38 -12.31
N SER A 79 -5.21 2.78 -12.11
CA SER A 79 -6.03 2.31 -10.99
C SER A 79 -6.55 0.88 -11.23
N TYR A 80 -6.28 0.00 -10.27
CA TYR A 80 -6.93 -1.32 -10.13
C TYR A 80 -8.05 -1.31 -9.08
N CYS A 81 -8.28 -0.16 -8.44
CA CYS A 81 -9.36 0.05 -7.47
C CYS A 81 -10.58 0.68 -8.15
N SER A 82 -11.78 0.34 -7.69
CA SER A 82 -13.03 0.95 -8.18
C SER A 82 -13.25 2.37 -7.66
N ASP A 83 -12.63 2.73 -6.53
CA ASP A 83 -12.70 4.08 -6.00
C ASP A 83 -11.35 4.54 -5.42
N ARG A 84 -11.21 5.85 -5.22
CA ARG A 84 -10.00 6.57 -4.78
C ARG A 84 -9.29 5.88 -3.61
N LEU A 85 -8.03 5.50 -3.84
CA LEU A 85 -7.17 4.81 -2.88
C LEU A 85 -6.33 5.79 -2.02
N ASN A 86 -6.02 6.96 -2.56
CA ASN A 86 -5.27 8.01 -1.87
C ASN A 86 -5.76 9.38 -2.36
N PRO A 87 -5.76 10.43 -1.54
CA PRO A 87 -6.14 11.77 -1.99
C PRO A 87 -5.31 12.27 -3.19
N ASN A 88 -4.07 11.81 -3.36
CA ASN A 88 -3.24 12.22 -4.49
C ASN A 88 -3.25 11.25 -5.68
N LEU A 89 -4.04 10.16 -5.62
CA LEU A 89 -4.20 9.17 -6.69
C LEU A 89 -5.66 9.07 -7.11
N TYR A 90 -5.99 9.66 -8.26
CA TYR A 90 -7.36 9.73 -8.76
C TYR A 90 -7.67 8.52 -9.64
N GLU A 91 -8.96 8.17 -9.71
CA GLU A 91 -9.45 7.04 -10.51
C GLU A 91 -9.28 7.26 -12.02
N ASP A 92 -9.31 8.52 -12.46
CA ASP A 92 -9.01 8.94 -13.84
C ASP A 92 -7.51 8.95 -14.16
N GLY A 93 -6.70 8.51 -13.19
CA GLY A 93 -5.24 8.40 -13.28
C GLY A 93 -4.49 9.70 -13.02
N LYS A 94 -5.15 10.79 -12.62
CA LYS A 94 -4.43 11.98 -12.19
C LYS A 94 -3.60 11.71 -10.93
N VAL A 95 -2.34 12.17 -10.96
CA VAL A 95 -1.40 12.10 -9.83
C VAL A 95 -1.08 13.52 -9.35
N CYS A 96 -1.29 13.79 -8.06
CA CYS A 96 -1.02 15.08 -7.44
C CYS A 96 0.35 15.09 -6.74
N VAL A 97 1.36 15.67 -7.38
CA VAL A 97 2.70 15.91 -6.83
C VAL A 97 3.17 17.28 -7.31
N SER A 98 3.79 18.07 -6.43
CA SER A 98 4.24 19.43 -6.76
C SER A 98 5.25 19.46 -7.91
N LEU A 99 6.13 18.44 -7.98
CA LEU A 99 7.07 18.24 -9.09
C LEU A 99 6.40 17.97 -10.44
N LEU A 100 5.12 17.59 -10.46
CA LEU A 100 4.34 17.43 -11.69
C LEU A 100 3.53 18.68 -12.03
N GLY A 101 3.60 19.73 -11.20
CA GLY A 101 2.76 20.93 -11.32
C GLY A 101 1.28 20.68 -11.01
N THR A 102 0.94 19.53 -10.43
CA THR A 102 -0.44 19.11 -10.13
C THR A 102 -0.82 19.32 -8.66
N TRP A 103 0.11 19.82 -7.85
CA TRP A 103 -0.09 20.18 -6.45
C TRP A 103 0.67 21.45 -6.09
N SER A 104 0.29 22.11 -5.00
CA SER A 104 1.01 23.29 -4.52
C SER A 104 2.40 22.91 -4.00
N GLY A 105 3.39 23.74 -4.27
CA GLY A 105 4.75 23.59 -3.79
C GLY A 105 5.50 24.91 -3.83
N LYS A 106 6.64 25.00 -3.14
CA LYS A 106 7.49 26.19 -3.07
C LYS A 106 8.94 25.87 -3.42
N GLY A 107 9.59 26.78 -4.14
CA GLY A 107 11.02 26.69 -4.44
C GLY A 107 11.37 25.37 -5.14
N THR A 108 12.18 24.54 -4.47
CA THR A 108 12.69 23.26 -4.98
C THR A 108 11.65 22.13 -5.01
N GLU A 109 10.46 22.34 -4.45
CA GLU A 109 9.34 21.38 -4.54
C GLU A 109 8.65 21.41 -5.91
N VAL A 110 8.88 22.45 -6.70
CA VAL A 110 8.30 22.63 -8.04
C VAL A 110 9.30 22.18 -9.10
N TRP A 111 8.81 21.65 -10.22
CA TRP A 111 9.67 21.22 -11.33
C TRP A 111 10.62 22.32 -11.80
N THR A 112 11.88 21.95 -12.00
CA THR A 112 12.88 22.78 -12.68
C THR A 112 13.61 21.94 -13.73
N SER A 113 14.38 22.56 -14.63
CA SER A 113 15.19 21.80 -15.60
C SER A 113 16.32 20.95 -14.98
N ASN A 114 16.56 21.09 -13.67
CA ASN A 114 17.48 20.24 -12.91
C ASN A 114 16.76 19.10 -12.18
N SER A 115 15.42 19.08 -12.20
CA SER A 115 14.64 17.99 -11.64
C SER A 115 14.78 16.73 -12.49
N THR A 116 14.56 15.56 -11.89
CA THR A 116 14.73 14.26 -12.56
C THR A 116 13.48 13.40 -12.46
N LEU A 117 13.36 12.42 -13.37
CA LEU A 117 12.26 11.45 -13.30
C LEU A 117 12.35 10.61 -12.01
N LEU A 118 13.56 10.26 -11.57
CA LEU A 118 13.77 9.57 -10.31
C LEU A 118 13.21 10.35 -9.11
N GLN A 119 13.39 11.67 -9.07
CA GLN A 119 12.83 12.49 -7.99
C GLN A 119 11.30 12.39 -7.94
N VAL A 120 10.62 12.43 -9.08
CA VAL A 120 9.16 12.28 -9.13
C VAL A 120 8.73 10.91 -8.62
N ILE A 121 9.38 9.84 -9.06
CA ILE A 121 9.07 8.46 -8.66
C ILE A 121 9.26 8.29 -7.15
N VAL A 122 10.37 8.78 -6.59
CA VAL A 122 10.64 8.72 -5.15
C VAL A 122 9.68 9.62 -4.36
N SER A 123 9.28 10.77 -4.90
CA SER A 123 8.25 11.63 -4.29
C SER A 123 6.89 10.94 -4.24
N ILE A 124 6.49 10.19 -5.27
CA ILE A 124 5.26 9.38 -5.22
C ILE A 124 5.36 8.36 -4.07
N GLN A 125 6.44 7.58 -4.00
CA GLN A 125 6.62 6.60 -2.94
C GLN A 125 6.63 7.25 -1.54
N GLY A 126 7.35 8.36 -1.36
CA GLY A 126 7.58 8.96 -0.04
C GLY A 126 6.52 9.95 0.45
N LEU A 127 5.73 10.55 -0.45
CA LEU A 127 4.72 11.57 -0.10
C LEU A 127 3.28 11.05 -0.24
N ILE A 128 3.05 10.10 -1.14
CA ILE A 128 1.71 9.56 -1.40
C ILE A 128 1.49 8.28 -0.62
N LEU A 129 2.38 7.29 -0.75
CA LEU A 129 2.23 5.97 -0.16
C LEU A 129 2.70 5.94 1.31
N VAL A 130 2.06 6.74 2.16
CA VAL A 130 2.46 7.01 3.56
C VAL A 130 1.57 6.29 4.59
N SER A 131 1.96 6.31 5.87
CA SER A 131 1.27 5.62 6.97
C SER A 131 -0.10 6.19 7.35
N GLU A 132 -0.33 7.48 7.08
CA GLU A 132 -1.59 8.16 7.39
C GLU A 132 -2.10 8.97 6.17
N PRO A 133 -2.49 8.29 5.07
CA PRO A 133 -2.82 8.92 3.80
C PRO A 133 -4.09 9.80 3.85
N TYR A 134 -4.91 9.68 4.90
CA TYR A 134 -6.03 10.59 5.16
C TYR A 134 -5.58 12.06 5.17
N PHE A 135 -4.40 12.35 5.71
CA PHE A 135 -3.88 13.72 5.82
C PHE A 135 -3.27 14.26 4.52
N ASN A 136 -3.25 13.47 3.45
CA ASN A 136 -2.87 13.96 2.12
C ASN A 136 -4.01 14.77 1.45
N GLU A 137 -5.22 14.74 2.02
CA GLU A 137 -6.33 15.56 1.53
C GLU A 137 -6.15 17.02 1.94
N ALA A 138 -6.41 17.93 1.00
CA ALA A 138 -6.13 19.34 1.18
C ALA A 138 -6.90 19.92 2.38
N GLY A 139 -6.17 20.47 3.35
CA GLY A 139 -6.73 21.12 4.53
C GLY A 139 -6.99 20.18 5.71
N TYR A 140 -6.77 18.87 5.55
CA TYR A 140 -6.93 17.90 6.64
C TYR A 140 -5.75 17.87 7.60
N GLU A 141 -4.61 18.48 7.24
CA GLU A 141 -3.41 18.58 8.08
C GLU A 141 -3.72 19.29 9.40
N LYS A 142 -4.68 20.23 9.40
CA LYS A 142 -5.16 20.95 10.59
C LYS A 142 -5.85 20.04 11.60
N GLN A 143 -6.34 18.88 11.18
CA GLN A 143 -6.99 17.89 12.06
C GLN A 143 -5.98 16.97 12.74
N LYS A 144 -4.70 17.00 12.33
CA LYS A 144 -3.67 16.12 12.87
C LYS A 144 -3.52 16.32 14.38
N GLY A 145 -3.49 15.22 15.12
CA GLY A 145 -3.43 15.23 16.59
C GLY A 145 -4.79 15.29 17.30
N THR A 146 -5.86 15.76 16.65
CA THR A 146 -7.21 15.74 17.21
C THR A 146 -7.76 14.31 17.31
N GLN A 147 -8.73 14.07 18.19
CA GLN A 147 -9.37 12.76 18.30
C GLN A 147 -10.10 12.39 17.01
N GLN A 148 -10.82 13.34 16.41
CA GLN A 148 -11.53 13.12 15.15
C GLN A 148 -10.58 12.81 14.00
N GLY A 149 -9.46 13.54 13.87
CA GLY A 149 -8.47 13.30 12.83
C GLY A 149 -7.83 11.92 12.94
N LYS A 150 -7.56 11.46 14.18
CA LYS A 150 -7.04 10.10 14.43
C LYS A 150 -8.06 9.02 14.07
N GLU A 151 -9.33 9.22 14.41
CA GLU A 151 -10.42 8.30 14.06
C GLU A 151 -10.56 8.17 12.53
N ASN A 152 -10.63 9.31 11.84
CA ASN A 152 -10.76 9.35 10.39
C ASN A 152 -9.54 8.73 9.69
N SER A 153 -8.31 9.00 10.19
CA SER A 153 -7.08 8.38 9.69
C SER A 153 -7.12 6.86 9.83
N ARG A 154 -7.55 6.32 10.98
CA ARG A 154 -7.71 4.87 11.19
C ARG A 154 -8.73 4.27 10.23
N MET A 155 -9.91 4.87 10.10
CA MET A 155 -10.95 4.41 9.18
C MET A 155 -10.49 4.45 7.71
N TYR A 156 -9.71 5.46 7.34
CA TYR A 156 -9.12 5.55 6.01
C TYR A 156 -8.13 4.41 5.78
N ASN A 157 -7.31 4.06 6.77
CA ASN A 157 -6.40 2.91 6.69
C ASN A 157 -7.14 1.57 6.55
N GLU A 158 -8.27 1.39 7.25
CA GLU A 158 -9.15 0.23 7.01
C GLU A 158 -9.57 0.16 5.53
N MET A 159 -10.02 1.27 4.96
CA MET A 159 -10.41 1.33 3.54
C MET A 159 -9.24 0.98 2.61
N VAL A 160 -8.05 1.55 2.84
CA VAL A 160 -6.86 1.32 2.01
C VAL A 160 -6.46 -0.16 2.03
N VAL A 161 -6.38 -0.79 3.21
CA VAL A 161 -6.03 -2.20 3.36
C VAL A 161 -7.02 -3.09 2.60
N LEU A 162 -8.32 -2.85 2.75
CA LEU A 162 -9.35 -3.63 2.06
C LEU A 162 -9.20 -3.52 0.54
N LYS A 163 -9.07 -2.29 0.03
CA LYS A 163 -8.91 -2.04 -1.41
C LYS A 163 -7.61 -2.59 -1.97
N GLN A 164 -6.54 -2.59 -1.18
CA GLN A 164 -5.27 -3.17 -1.57
C GLN A 164 -5.43 -4.67 -1.90
N VAL A 165 -6.08 -5.45 -1.04
CA VAL A 165 -6.30 -6.90 -1.29
C VAL A 165 -7.16 -7.12 -2.53
N GLN A 166 -8.21 -6.31 -2.73
CA GLN A 166 -9.05 -6.37 -3.93
C GLN A 166 -8.26 -6.04 -5.21
N SER A 167 -7.42 -4.99 -5.15
CA SER A 167 -6.54 -4.58 -6.23
C SER A 167 -5.55 -5.69 -6.60
N LEU A 168 -4.85 -6.25 -5.60
CA LEU A 168 -3.91 -7.36 -5.77
C LEU A 168 -4.56 -8.58 -6.40
N THR A 169 -5.80 -8.90 -6.01
CA THR A 169 -6.58 -10.00 -6.62
C THR A 169 -6.79 -9.77 -8.13
N LYS A 170 -7.15 -8.54 -8.54
CA LYS A 170 -7.31 -8.21 -9.97
C LYS A 170 -5.98 -8.22 -10.73
N ILE A 171 -4.93 -7.69 -10.10
CA ILE A 171 -3.59 -7.64 -10.69
C ILE A 171 -3.07 -9.04 -10.98
N ILE A 172 -3.22 -10.00 -10.04
CA ILE A 172 -2.69 -11.35 -10.26
C ILE A 172 -3.51 -12.18 -11.26
N LEU A 173 -4.82 -11.91 -11.37
CA LEU A 173 -5.68 -12.52 -12.39
C LEU A 173 -5.39 -12.00 -13.81
N THR A 174 -5.08 -10.70 -13.92
CA THR A 174 -4.83 -10.03 -15.21
C THR A 174 -3.61 -9.11 -15.13
N PRO A 175 -2.40 -9.67 -15.01
CA PRO A 175 -1.19 -8.86 -14.82
C PRO A 175 -0.82 -8.09 -16.08
N PRO A 176 -0.42 -6.80 -15.97
CA PRO A 176 0.20 -6.07 -17.07
C PRO A 176 1.31 -6.87 -17.73
N PRO A 177 1.28 -7.09 -19.05
CA PRO A 177 2.31 -7.87 -19.74
C PRO A 177 3.72 -7.34 -19.46
N ILE A 178 3.85 -6.01 -19.39
CA ILE A 178 5.13 -5.33 -19.13
C ILE A 178 5.73 -5.67 -17.76
N PHE A 179 4.94 -6.02 -16.74
CA PHE A 179 5.43 -6.36 -15.40
C PHE A 179 5.08 -7.80 -14.96
N LYS A 180 4.64 -8.65 -15.91
CA LYS A 180 4.06 -9.95 -15.58
C LYS A 180 4.99 -10.80 -14.73
N GLU A 181 6.26 -10.91 -15.11
CA GLU A 181 7.25 -11.73 -14.41
C GLU A 181 7.52 -11.21 -12.99
N GLU A 182 7.71 -9.89 -12.86
CA GLU A 182 7.96 -9.24 -11.58
C GLU A 182 6.76 -9.36 -10.63
N ILE A 183 5.53 -9.26 -11.16
CA ILE A 183 4.30 -9.44 -10.39
C ILE A 183 4.24 -10.87 -9.83
N PHE A 184 4.42 -11.89 -10.68
CA PHE A 184 4.38 -13.28 -10.21
C PHE A 184 5.46 -13.55 -9.16
N GLU A 185 6.67 -13.02 -9.35
CA GLU A 185 7.74 -13.18 -8.37
C GLU A 185 7.44 -12.48 -7.05
N HIS A 186 6.89 -11.26 -7.10
CA HIS A 186 6.41 -10.55 -5.90
C HIS A 186 5.40 -11.40 -5.12
N PHE A 187 4.39 -11.96 -5.78
CA PHE A 187 3.41 -12.80 -5.09
C PHE A 187 4.02 -14.08 -4.50
N ARG A 188 4.95 -14.75 -5.19
CA ARG A 188 5.64 -15.93 -4.63
C ARG A 188 6.40 -15.61 -3.34
N LEU A 189 7.05 -14.44 -3.29
CA LEU A 189 7.87 -14.04 -2.15
C LEU A 189 7.03 -13.46 -0.99
N HIS A 190 5.96 -12.73 -1.30
CA HIS A 190 5.27 -11.88 -0.34
C HIS A 190 3.85 -12.35 0.06
N ALA A 191 3.17 -13.17 -0.75
CA ALA A 191 1.75 -13.48 -0.53
C ALA A 191 1.48 -14.12 0.84
N TYR A 192 2.31 -15.10 1.25
CA TYR A 192 2.18 -15.73 2.55
C TYR A 192 2.32 -14.72 3.70
N LYS A 193 3.37 -13.89 3.66
CA LYS A 193 3.64 -12.89 4.70
C LYS A 193 2.49 -11.88 4.79
N LEU A 194 2.00 -11.40 3.65
CA LEU A 194 0.88 -10.47 3.57
C LEU A 194 -0.38 -11.08 4.20
N ILE A 195 -0.77 -12.28 3.78
CA ILE A 195 -1.97 -12.95 4.28
C ILE A 195 -1.88 -13.18 5.79
N ASN A 196 -0.77 -13.77 6.25
CA ASN A 196 -0.55 -14.05 7.67
C ASN A 196 -0.60 -12.76 8.51
N ARG A 197 -0.03 -11.67 8.03
CA ARG A 197 -0.07 -10.35 8.69
C ARG A 197 -1.51 -9.85 8.82
N LEU A 198 -2.28 -9.86 7.74
CA LEU A 198 -3.66 -9.36 7.73
C LEU A 198 -4.59 -10.21 8.60
N GLU A 199 -4.41 -11.52 8.62
CA GLU A 199 -5.20 -12.42 9.47
C GLU A 199 -4.87 -12.26 10.94
N THR A 200 -3.60 -12.06 11.26
CA THR A 200 -3.18 -11.76 12.63
C THR A 200 -3.85 -10.45 13.12
N TRP A 201 -3.87 -9.41 12.30
CA TRP A 201 -4.55 -8.15 12.63
C TRP A 201 -6.07 -8.30 12.76
N LEU A 202 -6.68 -9.15 11.92
CA LEU A 202 -8.08 -9.50 11.98
C LEU A 202 -8.42 -10.20 13.31
N GLN A 203 -7.66 -11.23 13.69
CA GLN A 203 -7.86 -11.98 14.93
C GLN A 203 -7.77 -11.08 16.17
N ILE A 204 -6.77 -10.18 16.22
CA ILE A 204 -6.61 -9.22 17.33
C ILE A 204 -7.83 -8.30 17.42
N SER A 205 -8.27 -7.77 16.29
CA SER A 205 -9.40 -6.84 16.22
C SER A 205 -10.71 -7.53 16.62
N GLU A 206 -10.95 -8.76 16.18
CA GLU A 206 -12.14 -9.54 16.53
C GLU A 206 -12.15 -9.93 18.01
N ARG A 207 -10.99 -10.34 18.55
CA ARG A 207 -10.86 -10.60 19.99
C ARG A 207 -11.23 -9.37 20.80
N TYR A 208 -10.72 -8.19 20.43
CA TYR A 208 -11.09 -6.93 21.07
C TYR A 208 -12.59 -6.63 20.95
N ASN A 209 -13.15 -6.77 19.75
CA ASN A 209 -14.56 -6.50 19.46
C ASN A 209 -15.52 -7.45 20.21
N ASN A 210 -15.10 -8.68 20.50
CA ASN A 210 -15.86 -9.66 21.26
C ASN A 210 -15.82 -9.40 22.76
N THR A 211 -14.67 -8.95 23.30
CA THR A 211 -14.55 -8.59 24.72
C THR A 211 -15.16 -7.22 25.04
N HIS A 212 -15.31 -6.35 24.03
CA HIS A 212 -15.89 -5.02 24.15
C HIS A 212 -17.08 -4.82 23.18
N PRO A 213 -18.16 -5.60 23.31
CA PRO A 213 -19.22 -5.64 22.30
C PRO A 213 -19.97 -4.31 22.12
N LEU A 214 -20.00 -3.47 23.15
CA LEU A 214 -20.68 -2.18 23.20
C LEU A 214 -19.74 -0.98 23.02
N SER A 215 -18.42 -1.19 23.00
CA SER A 215 -17.46 -0.09 22.86
C SER A 215 -17.22 0.24 21.39
N PRO A 216 -17.28 1.52 20.99
CA PRO A 216 -16.84 1.90 19.66
C PRO A 216 -15.32 1.71 19.54
N THR A 217 -14.88 1.31 18.36
CA THR A 217 -13.46 1.27 18.01
C THR A 217 -12.92 2.71 17.94
N THR A 218 -11.94 3.07 18.78
CA THR A 218 -11.38 4.44 18.81
C THR A 218 -9.85 4.46 18.81
N PRO A 219 -9.19 5.62 18.51
CA PRO A 219 -7.75 5.79 18.69
C PRO A 219 -7.24 5.50 20.10
N THR A 220 -8.10 5.61 21.12
CA THR A 220 -7.75 5.30 22.50
C THR A 220 -7.60 3.78 22.68
N SER A 221 -8.51 3.00 22.08
CA SER A 221 -8.44 1.54 22.01
C SER A 221 -7.14 1.04 21.34
N PHE A 222 -6.64 1.76 20.32
CA PHE A 222 -5.34 1.45 19.70
C PHE A 222 -4.17 1.58 20.68
N ARG A 223 -4.17 2.64 21.51
CA ARG A 223 -3.13 2.86 22.52
C ARG A 223 -3.22 1.88 23.67
N GLU A 224 -4.43 1.52 24.10
CA GLU A 224 -4.66 0.51 25.13
C GLU A 224 -4.12 -0.85 24.67
N LEU A 225 -4.41 -1.26 23.43
CA LEU A 225 -3.84 -2.48 22.86
C LEU A 225 -2.32 -2.42 22.71
N HIS A 226 -1.77 -1.29 22.26
CA HIS A 226 -0.30 -1.12 22.21
C HIS A 226 0.35 -1.10 23.60
N GLY A 227 -0.38 -0.68 24.64
CA GLY A 227 0.10 -0.62 26.02
C GLY A 227 -0.01 -1.95 26.76
N GLU A 228 -1.06 -2.74 26.51
CA GLU A 228 -1.27 -4.07 27.10
C GLU A 228 -0.50 -5.18 26.34
N ALA A 229 -0.22 -5.00 25.04
CA ALA A 229 0.50 -5.98 24.20
C ALA A 229 2.03 -5.89 24.29
N ILE A 230 2.59 -5.27 25.33
CA ILE A 230 3.98 -5.47 25.70
C ILE A 230 3.98 -6.47 26.85
N SER A 231 4.47 -7.69 26.58
CA SER A 231 4.77 -8.75 27.55
C SER A 231 3.63 -9.72 27.91
N SER A 232 3.23 -10.58 26.97
CA SER A 232 3.37 -12.06 27.14
C SER A 232 2.59 -12.83 26.05
N ALA A 233 3.30 -13.71 25.36
CA ALA A 233 2.86 -14.66 24.33
C ALA A 233 2.56 -14.08 22.92
N ILE A 234 3.32 -14.62 21.95
CA ILE A 234 3.24 -14.48 20.48
C ILE A 234 4.08 -13.31 19.90
N ASN A 235 5.00 -13.68 19.00
CA ASN A 235 5.86 -12.83 18.16
C ASN A 235 5.05 -12.03 17.11
N VAL A 236 4.03 -11.27 17.55
CA VAL A 236 3.12 -10.55 16.66
C VAL A 236 3.64 -9.16 16.35
N HIS A 237 3.87 -8.86 15.06
CA HIS A 237 4.10 -7.51 14.58
C HIS A 237 2.79 -6.74 14.40
N LEU A 238 2.53 -5.78 15.28
CA LEU A 238 1.44 -4.82 15.17
C LEU A 238 1.72 -3.81 14.05
N PRO A 239 0.67 -3.22 13.43
CA PRO A 239 0.85 -2.17 12.43
C PRO A 239 1.48 -0.93 13.09
N GLU A 240 2.46 -0.33 12.41
CA GLU A 240 3.09 0.94 12.83
C GLU A 240 2.27 2.18 12.41
N PHE A 241 1.03 1.96 11.97
CA PHE A 241 0.06 2.98 11.59
C PHE A 241 -1.29 2.71 12.28
N PRO A 242 -2.14 3.73 12.44
CA PRO A 242 -3.45 3.54 13.09
C PRO A 242 -4.30 2.57 12.28
N LEU A 243 -4.58 1.39 12.84
CA LEU A 243 -5.46 0.40 12.22
C LEU A 243 -6.20 -0.46 13.26
N ILE A 244 -5.49 -0.98 14.26
CA ILE A 244 -6.04 -1.90 15.27
C ILE A 244 -6.58 -1.12 16.48
N PRO A 245 -7.63 -1.57 17.20
CA PRO A 245 -8.57 -2.57 16.71
C PRO A 245 -9.27 -2.02 15.47
N ALA A 246 -9.56 -2.89 14.51
CA ALA A 246 -10.32 -2.53 13.33
C ALA A 246 -11.83 -2.71 13.57
N SER A 247 -12.64 -1.94 12.84
CA SER A 247 -14.09 -1.99 12.97
C SER A 247 -14.68 -3.37 12.62
N LYS A 248 -15.81 -3.74 13.24
CA LYS A 248 -16.50 -5.02 12.99
C LYS A 248 -16.85 -5.21 11.51
N GLY A 249 -17.34 -4.16 10.86
CA GLY A 249 -17.71 -4.17 9.44
C GLY A 249 -16.51 -4.40 8.53
N PHE A 250 -15.38 -3.74 8.82
CA PHE A 250 -14.12 -3.99 8.13
C PHE A 250 -13.65 -5.44 8.33
N CYS A 251 -13.65 -5.95 9.56
CA CYS A 251 -13.22 -7.32 9.85
C CYS A 251 -13.99 -8.36 9.02
N LEU A 252 -15.33 -8.28 9.00
CA LEU A 252 -16.18 -9.16 8.21
C LEU A 252 -15.86 -9.09 6.72
N THR A 253 -15.67 -7.88 6.20
CA THR A 253 -15.42 -7.66 4.76
C THR A 253 -14.02 -8.12 4.36
N LEU A 254 -13.00 -7.82 5.17
CA LEU A 254 -11.63 -8.23 4.93
C LEU A 254 -11.51 -9.75 4.97
N ARG A 255 -12.14 -10.43 5.93
CA ARG A 255 -12.16 -11.90 6.02
C ARG A 255 -12.66 -12.53 4.72
N LYS A 256 -13.83 -12.09 4.23
CA LYS A 256 -14.39 -12.58 2.97
C LYS A 256 -13.46 -12.30 1.78
N THR A 257 -12.85 -11.12 1.77
CA THR A 257 -11.91 -10.71 0.70
C THR A 257 -10.65 -11.58 0.71
N LEU A 258 -10.11 -11.90 1.88
CA LEU A 258 -8.92 -12.76 2.03
C LEU A 258 -9.19 -14.20 1.58
N VAL A 259 -10.38 -14.75 1.87
CA VAL A 259 -10.76 -16.08 1.36
C VAL A 259 -10.69 -16.11 -0.16
N SER A 260 -11.34 -15.16 -0.83
CA SER A 260 -11.32 -15.10 -2.31
C SER A 260 -9.91 -14.87 -2.86
N PHE A 261 -9.10 -14.02 -2.21
CA PHE A 261 -7.73 -13.77 -2.62
C PHE A 261 -6.86 -15.03 -2.50
N ARG A 262 -6.99 -15.79 -1.40
CA ARG A 262 -6.31 -17.08 -1.20
C ARG A 262 -6.69 -18.08 -2.27
N GLU A 263 -8.00 -18.25 -2.54
CA GLU A 263 -8.48 -19.17 -3.58
C GLU A 263 -7.86 -18.85 -4.94
N VAL A 264 -7.78 -17.56 -5.30
CA VAL A 264 -7.11 -17.12 -6.54
C VAL A 264 -5.63 -17.50 -6.53
N LEU A 265 -4.90 -17.21 -5.45
CA LEU A 265 -3.47 -17.53 -5.36
C LEU A 265 -3.20 -19.04 -5.42
N SER A 266 -4.01 -19.86 -4.74
CA SER A 266 -3.90 -21.32 -4.78
C SER A 266 -4.23 -21.86 -6.17
N SER A 267 -5.25 -21.32 -6.85
CA SER A 267 -5.58 -21.71 -8.24
C SER A 267 -4.46 -21.42 -9.24
N LEU A 268 -3.61 -20.44 -8.94
CA LEU A 268 -2.45 -20.05 -9.74
C LEU A 268 -1.16 -20.75 -9.29
N GLY A 269 -1.23 -21.64 -8.29
CA GLY A 269 -0.07 -22.35 -7.73
C GLY A 269 0.93 -21.45 -7.02
N ILE A 270 0.50 -20.27 -6.54
CA ILE A 270 1.34 -19.34 -5.79
C ILE A 270 1.42 -19.75 -4.31
N LEU A 271 0.30 -20.19 -3.74
CA LEU A 271 0.27 -20.84 -2.43
C LEU A 271 0.30 -22.35 -2.65
N ASP A 272 1.22 -23.05 -2.00
CA ASP A 272 1.25 -24.51 -1.97
C ASP A 272 0.57 -25.06 -0.70
N ASN A 273 0.21 -26.35 -0.70
CA ASN A 273 -0.43 -27.01 0.44
C ASN A 273 0.40 -26.93 1.74
N THR A 274 1.73 -26.82 1.62
CA THR A 274 2.65 -26.66 2.75
C THR A 274 2.48 -25.30 3.43
N THR A 275 2.23 -24.27 2.62
CA THR A 275 1.98 -22.89 3.05
C THR A 275 0.58 -22.73 3.62
N GLU A 276 -0.42 -23.40 3.03
CA GLU A 276 -1.78 -23.48 3.58
C GLU A 276 -1.80 -24.16 4.95
N GLY A 277 -1.10 -25.29 5.13
CA GLY A 277 -1.01 -25.99 6.42
C GLY A 277 -0.35 -25.17 7.53
N LYS A 278 0.57 -24.24 7.20
CA LYS A 278 1.15 -23.29 8.17
C LYS A 278 0.14 -22.21 8.57
N LEU A 279 -0.65 -21.71 7.63
CA LEU A 279 -1.71 -20.72 7.92
C LEU A 279 -2.77 -21.36 8.82
N ASP A 280 -3.26 -22.55 8.47
CA ASP A 280 -4.25 -23.29 9.26
C ASP A 280 -3.74 -23.69 10.66
N GLY A 281 -2.43 -23.98 10.78
CA GLY A 281 -1.79 -24.27 12.06
C GLY A 281 -1.83 -23.08 13.02
N VAL A 282 -1.59 -21.86 12.52
CA VAL A 282 -1.72 -20.62 13.30
C VAL A 282 -3.16 -20.42 13.79
N PHE A 283 -4.16 -20.73 12.96
CA PHE A 283 -5.57 -20.66 13.37
C PHE A 283 -5.91 -21.66 14.48
N LYS A 284 -5.48 -22.93 14.37
CA LYS A 284 -5.77 -23.96 15.38
C LYS A 284 -5.07 -23.70 16.72
N GLU A 285 -3.83 -23.23 16.71
CA GLU A 285 -3.15 -22.83 17.95
C GLU A 285 -3.84 -21.63 18.62
N SER A 286 -4.36 -20.68 17.82
CA SER A 286 -5.10 -19.53 18.34
C SER A 286 -6.45 -19.94 18.97
N GLU A 287 -7.19 -20.89 18.37
CA GLU A 287 -8.44 -21.43 18.91
C GLU A 287 -8.22 -22.29 20.16
N ALA A 288 -7.15 -23.09 20.20
CA ALA A 288 -6.78 -23.86 21.39
C ALA A 288 -6.41 -22.95 22.59
N THR A 289 -5.75 -21.83 22.31
CA THR A 289 -5.42 -20.80 23.32
C THR A 289 -6.69 -20.07 23.82
N GLN A 290 -7.71 -19.89 22.96
CA GLN A 290 -9.02 -19.34 23.33
C GLN A 290 -9.79 -20.24 24.31
N GLN A 291 -9.78 -21.57 24.10
CA GLN A 291 -10.43 -22.52 25.00
C GLN A 291 -9.76 -22.58 26.38
N GLN A 292 -8.42 -22.48 26.43
CA GLN A 292 -7.69 -22.47 27.71
C GLN A 292 -7.90 -21.18 28.51
N GLN A 293 -7.97 -20.01 27.86
CA GLN A 293 -8.21 -18.74 28.58
C GLN A 293 -9.67 -18.55 29.03
N GLY A 294 -10.63 -19.17 28.34
CA GLY A 294 -12.03 -19.24 28.79
C GLY A 294 -12.20 -20.13 30.04
N ALA A 295 -11.59 -21.32 30.03
CA ALA A 295 -11.67 -22.26 31.15
C ALA A 295 -11.04 -21.73 32.46
N VAL A 296 -10.01 -20.89 32.38
CA VAL A 296 -9.36 -20.29 33.56
C VAL A 296 -10.23 -19.19 34.19
N LYS A 297 -11.06 -18.48 33.42
CA LYS A 297 -11.98 -17.46 33.97
C LYS A 297 -13.20 -18.06 34.67
N ASP A 298 -13.67 -19.22 34.21
CA ASP A 298 -14.78 -19.94 34.86
C ASP A 298 -14.33 -20.64 36.16
N ALA A 299 -13.06 -21.03 36.28
CA ALA A 299 -12.52 -21.66 37.48
C ALA A 299 -12.25 -20.70 38.66
N THR A 300 -12.22 -19.38 38.42
CA THR A 300 -11.99 -18.35 39.45
C THR A 300 -13.25 -17.59 39.88
N SER A 301 -14.43 -17.98 39.36
CA SER A 301 -15.73 -17.38 39.69
C SER A 301 -16.67 -18.31 40.47
N SER A 302 -16.13 -19.40 41.05
CA SER A 302 -16.85 -20.32 41.94
C SER A 302 -16.35 -20.22 43.38
#